data_AF-A0A7S1YXJ2-F1
#
_entry.id   AF-A0A7S1YXJ2-F1
#
_cell.length_a   1.000
_cell.length_b   1.000
_cell.length_c   1.000
_cell.angle_alpha   90.00
_cell.angle_beta   90.00
_cell.angle_gamma   90.00
#
_symmetry.space_group_name_H-M   'P 1'
#
loop_
_entity.id
_entity.type
_entity.pdbx_description
1 polymer ?
#
loop_
_entity_poly.entity_id
_entity_poly.type
_entity_poly.pdbx_seq_one_letter_code
_entity_poly.pdbx_strand_id
1 'polypeptide(L)'
;FFRKTRHSNFGELGEAVKSLLDDYQRQTATHDVSKLSSVEEMQAFMEKFPELKSQSHNVSKHVAIMGELARLVDVCSLMDVSQFEQELACADDHSAHYRELMDKLRSPAVKIPDKLRLGMLYALRYEDNGNVNAVKSAMEEGGVLPEQIELIDQILRYAGRGVRGPGLYGEKAENAMQKFTKSILTSVQGVSNVYAQHVPVLMDTIRSACRGKLAREPYPYAMG
;
A
#
# COMPACT_ATOMS: atom_id res chain seq x y z
N PHE A 1 -18.12 -9.83 3.77
CA PHE A 1 -17.55 -8.59 3.21
C PHE A 1 -16.03 -8.71 3.05
N PHE A 2 -15.25 -8.75 4.15
CA PHE A 2 -13.77 -8.79 4.14
C PHE A 2 -13.12 -9.73 3.08
N ARG A 3 -13.53 -11.01 3.00
CA ARG A 3 -12.97 -11.96 2.03
C ARG A 3 -13.03 -11.48 0.58
N LYS A 4 -14.06 -10.70 0.22
CA LYS A 4 -14.26 -10.17 -1.14
C LYS A 4 -13.44 -8.91 -1.41
N THR A 5 -13.17 -8.10 -0.38
CA THR A 5 -12.57 -6.76 -0.52
C THR A 5 -11.13 -6.65 -0.02
N ARG A 6 -10.57 -7.69 0.60
CA ARG A 6 -9.21 -7.68 1.21
C ARG A 6 -8.05 -7.42 0.24
N HIS A 7 -8.28 -7.52 -1.07
CA HIS A 7 -7.29 -7.28 -2.13
C HIS A 7 -7.66 -6.09 -3.01
N SER A 8 -8.77 -5.41 -2.70
CA SER A 8 -9.21 -4.23 -3.39
C SER A 8 -8.33 -3.03 -3.01
N ASN A 9 -8.17 -2.09 -3.93
CA ASN A 9 -7.53 -0.83 -3.60
C ASN A 9 -8.44 0.04 -2.70
N PHE A 10 -7.92 1.14 -2.17
CA PHE A 10 -8.65 1.98 -1.21
C PHE A 10 -9.94 2.59 -1.80
N GLY A 11 -9.92 2.96 -3.08
CA GLY A 11 -11.11 3.49 -3.79
C GLY A 11 -12.19 2.43 -3.95
N GLU A 12 -11.82 1.25 -4.46
CA GLU A 12 -12.72 0.09 -4.58
C GLU A 12 -13.29 -0.35 -3.23
N LEU A 13 -12.49 -0.30 -2.16
CA LEU A 13 -12.95 -0.58 -0.80
C LEU A 13 -14.00 0.45 -0.36
N GLY A 14 -13.78 1.74 -0.65
CA GLY A 14 -14.73 2.80 -0.38
C GLY A 14 -16.06 2.59 -1.10
N GLU A 15 -16.03 2.25 -2.39
CA GLU A 15 -17.22 1.90 -3.17
C GLU A 15 -17.95 0.68 -2.60
N ALA A 16 -17.21 -0.36 -2.21
CA ALA A 16 -17.79 -1.56 -1.61
C ALA A 16 -18.45 -1.26 -0.25
N VAL A 17 -17.85 -0.41 0.59
CA VAL A 17 -18.45 0.00 1.88
C VAL A 17 -19.70 0.84 1.65
N LYS A 18 -19.68 1.74 0.65
CA LYS A 18 -20.86 2.51 0.26
C LYS A 18 -22.00 1.60 -0.20
N SER A 19 -21.73 0.65 -1.09
CA SER A 19 -22.73 -0.34 -1.53
C SER A 19 -23.28 -1.15 -0.36
N LEU A 20 -22.43 -1.55 0.59
CA LEU A 20 -22.85 -2.27 1.79
C LEU A 20 -23.81 -1.45 2.65
N LEU A 21 -23.55 -0.14 2.79
CA LEU A 21 -24.41 0.78 3.52
C LEU A 21 -25.75 1.01 2.81
N ASP A 22 -25.72 1.24 1.49
CA ASP A 22 -26.91 1.47 0.67
C ASP A 22 -27.84 0.24 0.68
N ASP A 23 -27.28 -0.97 0.57
CA ASP A 23 -28.03 -2.22 0.63
C ASP A 23 -28.70 -2.42 2.00
N TYR A 24 -27.98 -2.12 3.09
CA TYR A 24 -28.54 -2.19 4.44
C TYR A 24 -29.67 -1.18 4.64
N GLN A 25 -29.52 0.05 4.14
CA GLN A 25 -30.57 1.08 4.22
C GLN A 25 -31.82 0.66 3.45
N ARG A 26 -31.68 0.08 2.25
CA ARG A 26 -32.81 -0.44 1.46
C ARG A 26 -33.55 -1.55 2.19
N GLN A 27 -32.83 -2.52 2.75
CA GLN A 27 -33.43 -3.64 3.49
C GLN A 27 -34.11 -3.19 4.79
N THR A 28 -33.53 -2.21 5.49
CA THR A 28 -34.14 -1.67 6.72
C THR A 28 -35.37 -0.83 6.42
N ALA A 29 -35.39 -0.06 5.31
CA ALA A 29 -36.54 0.75 4.91
C ALA A 29 -37.79 -0.10 4.58
N THR A 30 -37.61 -1.34 4.14
CA THR A 30 -38.71 -2.30 3.91
C THR A 30 -39.22 -2.98 5.19
N HIS A 31 -38.49 -2.85 6.30
CA HIS A 31 -38.77 -3.50 7.59
C HIS A 31 -39.00 -2.48 8.71
N ASP A 32 -39.59 -1.34 8.36
CA ASP A 32 -39.92 -0.28 9.31
C ASP A 32 -41.09 -0.72 10.22
N VAL A 33 -40.78 -0.92 11.50
CA VAL A 33 -41.72 -1.41 12.52
C VAL A 33 -42.94 -0.50 12.65
N SER A 34 -42.79 0.79 12.32
CA SER A 34 -43.88 1.78 12.35
C SER A 34 -44.93 1.58 11.24
N LYS A 35 -44.63 0.76 10.22
CA LYS A 35 -45.51 0.49 9.07
C LYS A 35 -46.12 -0.91 9.08
N LEU A 36 -45.78 -1.74 10.09
CA LEU A 36 -46.35 -3.08 10.23
C LEU A 36 -47.79 -2.96 10.74
N SER A 37 -48.74 -3.49 9.98
CA SER A 37 -50.18 -3.36 10.26
C SER A 37 -50.89 -4.71 10.45
N SER A 38 -50.23 -5.83 10.14
CA SER A 38 -50.76 -7.19 10.32
C SER A 38 -49.88 -8.07 11.20
N VAL A 39 -50.47 -9.15 11.75
CA VAL A 39 -49.78 -10.13 12.59
C VAL A 39 -48.80 -10.96 11.76
N GLU A 40 -49.15 -11.25 10.50
CA GLU A 40 -48.32 -11.96 9.54
C GLU A 40 -47.04 -11.17 9.19
N GLU A 41 -47.15 -9.85 9.03
CA GLU A 41 -46.01 -8.95 8.81
C GLU A 41 -45.06 -8.92 10.03
N MET A 42 -45.62 -8.96 11.23
CA MET A 42 -44.84 -8.98 12.47
C MET A 42 -44.08 -10.30 12.65
N GLN A 43 -44.70 -11.43 12.28
CA GLN A 43 -44.08 -12.75 12.34
C GLN A 43 -42.93 -12.88 11.32
N ALA A 44 -43.15 -12.43 10.08
CA ALA A 44 -42.10 -12.39 9.05
C ALA A 44 -40.93 -11.45 9.42
N PHE A 45 -41.21 -10.35 10.14
CA PHE A 45 -40.17 -9.48 10.68
C PHE A 45 -39.35 -10.17 11.77
N MET A 46 -39.99 -10.87 12.71
CA MET A 46 -39.30 -11.62 13.77
C MET A 46 -38.33 -12.68 13.21
N GLU A 47 -38.70 -13.33 12.10
CA GLU A 47 -37.83 -14.29 11.40
C GLU A 47 -36.59 -13.63 10.78
N LYS A 48 -36.73 -12.41 10.23
CA LYS A 48 -35.63 -11.66 9.59
C LYS A 48 -34.80 -10.81 10.55
N PHE A 49 -35.31 -10.51 11.75
CA PHE A 49 -34.68 -9.63 12.72
C PHE A 49 -33.25 -10.05 13.11
N PRO A 50 -32.94 -11.35 13.37
CA PRO A 50 -31.57 -11.78 13.67
C PRO A 50 -30.59 -11.49 12.52
N GLU A 51 -31.04 -11.65 11.27
CA GLU A 51 -30.23 -11.37 10.09
C GLU A 51 -29.97 -9.87 9.95
N LEU A 52 -31.00 -9.03 10.06
CA LEU A 52 -30.87 -7.56 10.04
C LEU A 52 -29.91 -7.06 11.12
N LYS A 53 -29.99 -7.62 12.33
CA LYS A 53 -29.08 -7.29 13.44
C LYS A 53 -27.63 -7.68 13.13
N SER A 54 -27.41 -8.86 12.55
CA SER A 54 -26.08 -9.31 12.13
C SER A 54 -25.49 -8.42 11.02
N GLN A 55 -26.29 -8.08 10.02
CA GLN A 55 -25.90 -7.16 8.96
C GLN A 55 -25.56 -5.77 9.49
N SER A 56 -26.37 -5.23 10.41
CA SER A 56 -26.12 -3.95 11.08
C SER A 56 -24.74 -3.91 11.74
N HIS A 57 -24.38 -4.97 12.47
CA HIS A 57 -23.06 -5.07 13.09
C HIS A 57 -21.93 -5.08 12.06
N ASN A 58 -22.10 -5.83 10.97
CA ASN A 58 -21.11 -5.93 9.90
C ASN A 58 -20.91 -4.59 9.15
N VAL A 59 -22.01 -3.87 8.86
CA VAL A 59 -21.98 -2.52 8.27
C VAL A 59 -21.25 -1.56 9.19
N SER A 60 -21.67 -1.48 10.47
CA SER A 60 -21.06 -0.60 11.47
C SER A 60 -19.55 -0.82 11.59
N LYS A 61 -19.12 -2.08 11.68
CA LYS A 61 -17.70 -2.43 11.73
C LYS A 61 -16.92 -1.92 10.51
N HIS A 62 -17.40 -2.17 9.30
CA HIS A 62 -16.66 -1.81 8.09
C HIS A 62 -16.68 -0.30 7.80
N VAL A 63 -17.78 0.38 8.13
CA VAL A 63 -17.85 1.85 8.07
C VAL A 63 -16.90 2.48 9.08
N ALA A 64 -16.85 1.97 10.32
CA ALA A 64 -15.93 2.48 11.34
C ALA A 64 -14.46 2.31 10.94
N ILE A 65 -14.09 1.12 10.42
CA ILE A 65 -12.73 0.88 9.91
C ILE A 65 -12.40 1.82 8.75
N MET A 66 -13.32 1.98 7.78
CA MET A 66 -13.09 2.87 6.64
C MET A 66 -12.93 4.33 7.07
N GLY A 67 -13.75 4.79 8.01
CA GLY A 67 -13.65 6.13 8.59
C GLY A 67 -12.31 6.37 9.28
N GLU A 68 -11.84 5.41 10.07
CA GLU A 68 -10.55 5.53 10.75
C GLU A 68 -9.37 5.46 9.78
N LEU A 69 -9.42 4.59 8.76
CA LEU A 69 -8.39 4.56 7.72
C LEU A 69 -8.33 5.88 6.95
N ALA A 70 -9.49 6.45 6.57
CA ALA A 70 -9.54 7.74 5.89
C ALA A 70 -8.97 8.87 6.76
N ARG A 71 -9.30 8.88 8.06
CA ARG A 71 -8.75 9.83 9.04
C ARG A 71 -7.23 9.72 9.14
N LEU A 72 -6.69 8.51 9.20
CA LEU A 72 -5.24 8.27 9.27
C LEU A 72 -4.52 8.68 7.98
N VAL A 73 -5.10 8.41 6.81
CA VAL A 73 -4.57 8.85 5.52
C VAL A 73 -4.40 10.37 5.47
N ASP A 74 -5.37 11.11 6.00
CA ASP A 74 -5.34 12.57 6.06
C ASP A 74 -4.34 13.10 7.11
N VAL A 75 -4.50 12.70 8.37
CA VAL A 75 -3.70 13.22 9.50
C VAL A 75 -2.20 12.87 9.40
N CYS A 76 -1.87 11.79 8.70
CA CYS A 76 -0.49 11.39 8.44
C CYS A 76 -0.01 11.72 7.01
N SER A 77 -0.82 12.41 6.21
CA SER A 77 -0.48 12.80 4.83
C SER A 77 -0.02 11.61 3.96
N LEU A 78 -0.63 10.44 4.15
CA LEU A 78 -0.15 9.18 3.59
C LEU A 78 -0.25 9.12 2.06
N MET A 79 -1.11 9.92 1.45
CA MET A 79 -1.18 10.01 -0.03
C MET A 79 0.12 10.58 -0.59
N ASP A 80 0.61 11.68 -0.02
CA ASP A 80 1.84 12.36 -0.42
C ASP A 80 3.09 11.52 -0.11
N VAL A 81 3.11 10.86 1.07
CA VAL A 81 4.19 9.94 1.44
C VAL A 81 4.20 8.74 0.51
N SER A 82 3.04 8.10 0.29
CA SER A 82 2.94 6.89 -0.54
C SER A 82 3.29 7.16 -2.00
N GLN A 83 2.89 8.30 -2.56
CA GLN A 83 3.29 8.68 -3.91
C GLN A 83 4.82 8.74 -4.03
N PHE A 84 5.48 9.40 -3.08
CA PHE A 84 6.93 9.51 -3.09
C PHE A 84 7.64 8.16 -2.85
N GLU A 85 7.08 7.28 -2.01
CA GLU A 85 7.58 5.90 -1.89
C GLU A 85 7.54 5.17 -3.24
N GLN A 86 6.48 5.35 -4.04
CA GLN A 86 6.36 4.75 -5.37
C GLN A 86 7.37 5.34 -6.36
N GLU A 87 7.60 6.64 -6.33
CA GLU A 87 8.60 7.32 -7.16
C GLU A 87 10.02 6.82 -6.84
N LEU A 88 10.39 6.78 -5.55
CA LEU A 88 11.67 6.20 -5.10
C LEU A 88 11.85 4.76 -5.57
N ALA A 89 10.80 3.95 -5.49
CA ALA A 89 10.86 2.53 -5.83
C ALA A 89 10.91 2.29 -7.35
N CYS A 90 10.23 3.10 -8.16
CA CYS A 90 9.95 2.77 -9.56
C CYS A 90 10.66 3.69 -10.58
N ALA A 91 10.91 4.95 -10.23
CA ALA A 91 11.53 5.95 -11.11
C ALA A 91 13.05 6.04 -10.94
N ASP A 92 13.73 6.65 -11.91
CA ASP A 92 15.17 6.88 -11.89
C ASP A 92 15.48 8.37 -12.06
N ASP A 93 15.16 9.15 -11.03
CA ASP A 93 15.47 10.59 -10.96
C ASP A 93 16.05 10.95 -9.58
N HIS A 94 17.34 10.63 -9.40
CA HIS A 94 18.04 10.88 -8.14
C HIS A 94 17.94 12.34 -7.67
N SER A 95 18.09 13.29 -8.59
CA SER A 95 18.12 14.72 -8.26
C SER A 95 16.75 15.21 -7.80
N ALA A 96 15.67 14.77 -8.44
CA ALA A 96 14.31 15.09 -7.97
C ALA A 96 14.02 14.40 -6.64
N HIS A 97 14.31 13.10 -6.53
CA HIS A 97 14.04 12.33 -5.32
C HIS A 97 14.79 12.89 -4.10
N TYR A 98 16.06 13.28 -4.27
CA TYR A 98 16.83 13.87 -3.18
C TYR A 98 16.20 15.17 -2.69
N ARG A 99 15.82 16.07 -3.61
CA ARG A 99 15.21 17.36 -3.24
C ARG A 99 13.91 17.15 -2.47
N GLU A 100 13.01 16.33 -3.00
CA GLU A 100 11.72 16.07 -2.38
C GLU A 100 11.84 15.35 -1.03
N LEU A 101 12.79 14.40 -0.91
CA LEU A 101 13.08 13.76 0.38
C LEU A 101 13.47 14.80 1.43
N MET A 102 14.39 15.71 1.11
CA MET A 102 14.84 16.73 2.06
C MET A 102 13.70 17.63 2.53
N ASP A 103 12.76 17.97 1.63
CA ASP A 103 11.56 18.73 1.98
C ASP A 103 10.63 17.93 2.92
N LYS A 104 10.39 16.65 2.63
CA LYS A 104 9.55 15.77 3.47
C LYS A 104 10.16 15.49 4.84
N LEU A 105 11.49 15.35 4.94
CA LEU A 105 12.19 15.14 6.21
C LEU A 105 12.09 16.37 7.13
N ARG A 106 12.07 17.57 6.56
CA ARG A 106 11.89 18.83 7.32
C ARG A 106 10.43 19.17 7.60
N SER A 107 9.49 18.57 6.87
CA SER A 107 8.07 18.81 7.06
C SER A 107 7.58 18.30 8.43
N PRO A 108 6.82 19.11 9.18
CA PRO A 108 6.14 18.66 10.40
C PRO A 108 4.88 17.82 10.11
N ALA A 109 4.39 17.84 8.87
CA ALA A 109 3.23 17.04 8.47
C ALA A 109 3.56 15.54 8.41
N VAL A 110 4.78 15.22 7.95
CA VAL A 110 5.28 13.84 7.82
C VAL A 110 5.68 13.32 9.20
N LYS A 111 5.17 12.15 9.59
CA LYS A 111 5.45 11.56 10.90
C LYS A 111 6.82 10.91 10.95
N ILE A 112 7.39 10.79 12.15
CA ILE A 112 8.71 10.16 12.37
C ILE A 112 8.84 8.77 11.74
N PRO A 113 7.86 7.85 11.86
CA PRO A 113 7.95 6.54 11.19
C PRO A 113 8.04 6.65 9.67
N ASP A 114 7.35 7.61 9.06
CA ASP A 114 7.36 7.83 7.62
C ASP A 114 8.68 8.43 7.16
N LYS A 115 9.24 9.41 7.90
CA LYS A 115 10.58 9.95 7.66
C LYS A 115 11.65 8.85 7.67
N LEU A 116 11.57 7.94 8.66
CA LEU A 116 12.47 6.79 8.76
C LEU A 116 12.35 5.87 7.54
N ARG A 117 11.13 5.49 7.15
CA ARG A 117 10.89 4.66 5.96
C ARG A 117 11.42 5.29 4.69
N LEU A 118 11.15 6.58 4.47
CA LEU A 118 11.63 7.33 3.31
C LEU A 118 13.16 7.39 3.25
N GLY A 119 13.81 7.67 4.39
CA GLY A 119 15.27 7.67 4.49
C GLY A 119 15.88 6.29 4.17
N MET A 120 15.29 5.21 4.70
CA MET A 120 15.74 3.84 4.42
C MET A 120 15.55 3.45 2.95
N LEU A 121 14.40 3.79 2.34
CA LEU A 121 14.13 3.53 0.92
C LEU A 121 15.11 4.28 0.01
N TYR A 122 15.36 5.55 0.30
CA TYR A 122 16.35 6.35 -0.43
C TYR A 122 17.75 5.75 -0.30
N ALA A 123 18.17 5.40 0.92
CA ALA A 123 19.47 4.80 1.15
C ALA A 123 19.66 3.52 0.34
N LEU A 124 18.67 2.62 0.33
CA LEU A 124 18.70 1.37 -0.47
C LEU A 124 18.68 1.63 -1.98
N ARG A 125 17.98 2.68 -2.44
CA ARG A 125 17.88 3.01 -3.87
C ARG A 125 19.19 3.59 -4.41
N TYR A 126 19.85 4.42 -3.61
CA TYR A 126 20.99 5.25 -4.02
C TYR A 126 22.24 4.98 -3.18
N GLU A 127 22.50 3.71 -2.87
CA GLU A 127 23.61 3.29 -2.01
C GLU A 127 24.97 3.82 -2.47
N ASP A 128 25.20 3.81 -3.79
CA ASP A 128 26.50 4.13 -4.40
C ASP A 128 26.68 5.64 -4.68
N ASN A 129 25.59 6.37 -4.90
CA ASN A 129 25.62 7.74 -5.44
C ASN A 129 24.75 8.73 -4.65
N GLY A 130 24.13 8.29 -3.56
CA GLY A 130 23.24 9.08 -2.74
C GLY A 130 23.95 9.82 -1.62
N ASN A 131 23.42 10.99 -1.28
CA ASN A 131 23.88 11.81 -0.15
C ASN A 131 23.35 11.28 1.20
N VAL A 132 23.63 10.01 1.55
CA VAL A 132 23.05 9.35 2.74
C VAL A 132 23.37 10.10 4.05
N ASN A 133 24.58 10.66 4.20
CA ASN A 133 24.93 11.43 5.39
C ASN A 133 24.08 12.70 5.54
N ALA A 134 23.81 13.41 4.45
CA ALA A 134 22.94 14.58 4.48
C ALA A 134 21.49 14.21 4.81
N VAL A 135 21.02 13.05 4.33
CA VAL A 135 19.71 12.49 4.69
C VAL A 135 19.63 12.19 6.19
N LYS A 136 20.66 11.56 6.77
CA LYS A 136 20.73 11.31 8.22
C LYS A 136 20.65 12.60 9.04
N SER A 137 21.42 13.63 8.65
CA SER A 137 21.36 14.95 9.30
C SER A 137 19.97 15.58 9.19
N ALA A 138 19.33 15.51 8.02
CA ALA A 138 17.97 16.03 7.84
C ALA A 138 16.90 15.25 8.62
N MET A 139 17.10 13.95 8.84
CA MET A 139 16.24 13.14 9.71
C MET A 139 16.37 13.57 11.17
N GLU A 140 17.59 13.81 11.62
CA GLU A 140 17.86 14.33 12.98
C GLU A 140 17.22 15.71 13.18
N GLU A 141 17.44 16.63 12.24
CA GLU A 141 16.75 17.95 12.20
C GLU A 141 15.22 17.79 12.18
N GLY A 142 14.73 16.76 11.50
CA GLY A 142 13.33 16.40 11.38
C GLY A 142 12.72 15.72 12.61
N GLY A 143 13.50 15.51 13.67
CA GLY A 143 13.08 14.93 14.95
C GLY A 143 13.13 13.41 15.03
N VAL A 144 13.79 12.73 14.08
CA VAL A 144 14.05 11.29 14.16
C VAL A 144 15.14 11.05 15.19
N LEU A 145 14.93 10.11 16.10
CA LEU A 145 15.90 9.82 17.16
C LEU A 145 17.20 9.22 16.59
N PRO A 146 18.38 9.53 17.16
CA PRO A 146 19.66 9.00 16.70
C PRO A 146 19.68 7.48 16.58
N GLU A 147 19.09 6.76 17.55
CA GLU A 147 19.02 5.29 17.54
C GLU A 147 18.20 4.75 16.37
N GLN A 148 17.20 5.51 15.91
CA GLN A 148 16.41 5.16 14.72
C GLN A 148 17.18 5.47 13.43
N ILE A 149 17.98 6.54 13.41
CA ILE A 149 18.82 6.91 12.26
C ILE A 149 19.87 5.82 11.98
N GLU A 150 20.40 5.17 13.02
CA GLU A 150 21.33 4.03 12.88
C GLU A 150 20.74 2.87 12.05
N LEU A 151 19.41 2.73 12.00
CA LEU A 151 18.75 1.70 11.18
C LEU A 151 19.05 1.85 9.68
N ILE A 152 19.45 3.04 9.22
CA ILE A 152 19.91 3.25 7.85
C ILE A 152 21.18 2.42 7.58
N ASP A 153 22.14 2.42 8.49
CA ASP A 153 23.36 1.62 8.31
C ASP A 153 23.05 0.12 8.43
N GLN A 154 22.13 -0.25 9.32
CA GLN A 154 21.73 -1.64 9.49
C GLN A 154 20.99 -2.19 8.26
N ILE A 155 20.10 -1.41 7.63
CA ILE A 155 19.39 -1.87 6.45
C ILE A 155 20.32 -2.00 5.24
N LEU A 156 21.31 -1.11 5.11
CA LEU A 156 22.35 -1.23 4.07
C LEU A 156 23.23 -2.45 4.28
N ARG A 157 23.56 -2.80 5.53
CA ARG A 157 24.29 -4.05 5.84
C ARG A 157 23.44 -5.29 5.58
N TYR A 158 22.15 -5.24 5.87
CA TYR A 158 21.25 -6.38 5.74
C TYR A 158 20.79 -6.63 4.30
N ALA A 159 20.50 -5.57 3.55
CA ALA A 159 19.85 -5.63 2.23
C ALA A 159 20.51 -4.72 1.18
N GLY A 160 21.73 -4.24 1.44
CA GLY A 160 22.49 -3.48 0.46
C GLY A 160 22.92 -4.33 -0.74
N ARG A 161 23.38 -3.65 -1.79
CA ARG A 161 23.74 -4.23 -3.09
C ARG A 161 24.71 -5.41 -3.01
N GLY A 162 25.63 -5.39 -2.04
CA GLY A 162 26.63 -6.45 -1.86
C GLY A 162 26.09 -7.76 -1.28
N VAL A 163 24.90 -7.74 -0.66
CA VAL A 163 24.30 -8.92 0.00
C VAL A 163 22.93 -9.29 -0.56
N ARG A 164 22.19 -8.34 -1.14
CA ARG A 164 20.86 -8.61 -1.70
C ARG A 164 20.94 -9.42 -2.99
N GLY A 165 19.89 -10.20 -3.24
CA GLY A 165 19.67 -10.84 -4.53
C GLY A 165 19.41 -9.83 -5.66
N PRO A 166 19.55 -10.26 -6.93
CA PRO A 166 19.34 -9.40 -8.09
C PRO A 166 17.86 -9.00 -8.24
N GLY A 167 17.61 -7.96 -9.04
CA GLY A 167 16.26 -7.62 -9.51
C GLY A 167 15.48 -6.59 -8.71
N LEU A 168 15.98 -6.10 -7.56
CA LEU A 168 15.25 -5.12 -6.74
C LEU A 168 14.93 -3.81 -7.47
N TYR A 169 15.87 -3.29 -8.26
CA TYR A 169 15.68 -2.08 -9.06
C TYR A 169 15.84 -2.32 -10.58
N GLY A 170 15.97 -3.59 -10.98
CA GLY A 170 16.28 -4.03 -12.34
C GLY A 170 17.63 -3.54 -12.90
N GLU A 171 18.13 -4.18 -13.95
CA GLU A 171 19.26 -3.66 -14.71
C GLU A 171 18.77 -2.59 -15.71
N LYS A 172 19.56 -1.53 -15.91
CA LYS A 172 19.14 -0.28 -16.57
C LYS A 172 18.49 -0.46 -17.97
N ALA A 173 18.82 -1.52 -18.71
CA ALA A 173 18.36 -1.72 -20.09
C ALA A 173 17.04 -2.52 -20.21
N GLU A 174 16.84 -3.58 -19.42
CA GLU A 174 15.61 -4.40 -19.47
C GLU A 174 14.39 -3.65 -18.90
N ASN A 175 14.67 -2.67 -18.03
CA ASN A 175 13.69 -1.84 -17.36
C ASN A 175 12.87 -0.95 -18.31
N ALA A 176 13.42 -0.47 -19.43
CA ALA A 176 12.68 0.47 -20.29
C ALA A 176 11.46 -0.20 -20.97
N MET A 177 11.67 -1.37 -21.58
CA MET A 177 10.61 -2.11 -22.29
C MET A 177 9.58 -2.72 -21.32
N GLN A 178 10.03 -3.24 -20.18
CA GLN A 178 9.13 -3.79 -19.15
C GLN A 178 8.34 -2.72 -18.41
N LYS A 179 8.92 -1.54 -18.12
CA LYS A 179 8.19 -0.41 -17.54
C LYS A 179 7.16 0.14 -18.52
N PHE A 180 7.47 0.19 -19.81
CA PHE A 180 6.52 0.62 -20.85
C PHE A 180 5.33 -0.35 -20.97
N THR A 181 5.58 -1.66 -20.99
CA THR A 181 4.52 -2.68 -21.05
C THR A 181 3.71 -2.80 -19.76
N LYS A 182 4.34 -2.65 -18.58
CA LYS A 182 3.64 -2.60 -17.28
C LYS A 182 2.76 -1.34 -17.17
N SER A 183 3.25 -0.17 -17.60
CA SER A 183 2.49 1.09 -17.64
C SER A 183 1.26 1.00 -18.56
N ILE A 184 1.39 0.33 -19.71
CA ILE A 184 0.26 0.07 -20.61
C ILE A 184 -0.74 -0.91 -19.97
N LEU A 185 -0.28 -1.99 -19.33
CA LEU A 185 -1.18 -2.95 -18.67
C LEU A 185 -1.95 -2.34 -17.49
N THR A 186 -1.32 -1.48 -16.68
CA THR A 186 -1.99 -0.76 -15.59
C THR A 186 -2.92 0.35 -16.11
N SER A 187 -2.58 0.99 -17.23
CA SER A 187 -3.44 1.97 -17.91
C SER A 187 -4.68 1.33 -18.55
N VAL A 188 -4.54 0.14 -19.16
CA VAL A 188 -5.64 -0.62 -19.77
C VAL A 188 -6.61 -1.18 -18.73
N GLN A 189 -6.17 -1.36 -17.47
CA GLN A 189 -7.03 -1.71 -16.34
C GLN A 189 -7.78 -0.52 -15.72
N GLY A 190 -7.68 0.68 -16.32
CA GLY A 190 -8.59 1.80 -16.05
C GLY A 190 -8.31 2.60 -14.78
N VAL A 191 -7.29 2.26 -13.99
CA VAL A 191 -6.84 3.08 -12.86
C VAL A 191 -5.32 3.11 -12.87
N SER A 192 -4.74 4.17 -13.44
CA SER A 192 -3.32 4.49 -13.23
C SER A 192 -3.15 4.89 -11.76
N ASN A 193 -3.15 3.91 -10.87
CA ASN A 193 -3.00 4.14 -9.45
C ASN A 193 -1.53 4.47 -9.19
N VAL A 194 -1.21 5.76 -9.14
CA VAL A 194 0.14 6.26 -8.82
C VAL A 194 0.66 5.73 -7.49
N TYR A 195 -0.24 5.26 -6.61
CA TYR A 195 0.06 4.70 -5.29
C TYR A 195 0.30 3.17 -5.30
N ALA A 196 0.18 2.50 -6.44
CA ALA A 196 0.32 1.03 -6.57
C ALA A 196 1.12 0.61 -7.81
N GLN A 197 2.28 1.25 -8.03
CA GLN A 197 3.14 0.98 -9.19
C GLN A 197 4.15 -0.14 -8.91
N HIS A 198 4.70 -0.19 -7.69
CA HIS A 198 5.70 -1.15 -7.29
C HIS A 198 5.14 -2.57 -7.28
N VAL A 199 5.88 -3.49 -7.90
CA VAL A 199 5.60 -4.94 -7.89
C VAL A 199 6.76 -5.64 -7.20
N PRO A 200 6.52 -6.41 -6.12
CA PRO A 200 7.59 -7.13 -5.43
C PRO A 200 8.34 -8.08 -6.37
N VAL A 201 9.67 -8.12 -6.25
CA VAL A 201 10.55 -9.02 -7.03
C VAL A 201 10.04 -10.47 -7.02
N LEU A 202 9.55 -10.93 -5.87
CA LEU A 202 9.00 -12.27 -5.69
C LEU A 202 7.90 -12.63 -6.71
N MET A 203 7.08 -11.66 -7.13
CA MET A 203 6.03 -11.90 -8.13
C MET A 203 6.62 -12.32 -9.48
N ASP A 204 7.70 -11.66 -9.90
CA ASP A 204 8.36 -11.97 -11.18
C ASP A 204 9.22 -13.24 -11.06
N THR A 205 9.80 -13.51 -9.89
CA THR A 205 10.44 -14.80 -9.57
C THR A 205 9.45 -15.96 -9.68
N ILE A 206 8.29 -15.88 -9.02
CA ILE A 206 7.25 -16.92 -9.07
C ILE A 206 6.73 -17.14 -10.49
N ARG A 207 6.44 -16.06 -11.23
CA ARG A 207 5.99 -16.16 -12.63
C ARG A 207 7.01 -16.85 -13.51
N SER A 208 8.30 -16.56 -13.30
CA SER A 208 9.40 -17.18 -14.04
C SER A 208 9.55 -18.66 -13.68
N ALA A 209 9.42 -19.00 -12.40
CA ALA A 209 9.42 -20.38 -11.91
C ALA A 209 8.27 -21.21 -12.52
N CYS A 210 7.04 -20.70 -12.47
CA CYS A 210 5.86 -21.37 -13.04
C CYS A 210 5.96 -21.58 -14.56
N ARG A 211 6.73 -20.73 -15.25
CA ARG A 211 6.98 -20.84 -16.71
C ARG A 211 8.22 -21.66 -17.06
N GLY A 212 8.94 -22.20 -16.07
CA GLY A 212 10.20 -22.91 -16.28
C GLY A 212 11.33 -22.03 -16.83
N LYS A 213 11.25 -20.70 -16.65
CA LYS A 213 12.22 -19.71 -17.15
C LYS A 213 13.05 -19.06 -16.05
N LEU A 214 13.03 -19.61 -14.83
CA LEU A 214 13.81 -19.06 -13.72
C LEU A 214 15.30 -19.31 -13.96
N ALA A 215 16.10 -18.24 -13.86
CA ALA A 215 17.55 -18.32 -14.05
C ALA A 215 18.20 -19.20 -12.98
N ARG A 216 19.08 -20.11 -13.40
CA ARG A 216 19.70 -21.10 -12.49
C ARG A 216 20.83 -20.54 -11.64
N GLU A 217 21.51 -19.50 -12.11
CA GLU A 217 22.64 -18.90 -11.41
C GLU A 217 22.21 -18.27 -10.07
N PRO A 218 21.22 -17.35 -10.03
CA PRO A 218 20.71 -16.82 -8.75
C PRO A 218 19.79 -17.79 -8.00
N TYR A 219 19.27 -18.83 -8.67
CA TYR A 219 18.36 -19.82 -8.07
C TYR A 219 18.79 -21.26 -8.39
N PRO A 220 19.91 -21.73 -7.82
CA PRO A 220 20.43 -23.06 -8.10
C PRO A 220 19.56 -24.16 -7.50
N TYR A 221 19.56 -25.33 -8.14
CA TYR A 221 19.02 -26.53 -7.52
C TYR A 221 19.97 -27.01 -6.42
N ALA A 222 19.45 -27.17 -5.20
CA ALA A 222 20.13 -28.00 -4.21
C ALA A 222 19.85 -29.45 -4.56
N MET A 223 20.87 -30.21 -4.95
CA MET A 223 20.76 -31.67 -5.01
C MET A 223 20.80 -32.18 -3.57
N GLY A 224 19.68 -32.74 -3.10
CA GLY A 224 19.60 -33.48 -1.85
C GLY A 224 20.05 -34.92 -2.00
#